data_AF-A0A645IYW0-F1
#
_entry.id   AF-A0A645IYW0-F1
#
_cell.length_a   1.000
_cell.length_b   1.000
_cell.length_c   1.000
_cell.angle_alpha   90.00
_cell.angle_beta   90.00
_cell.angle_gamma   90.00
#
_symmetry.space_group_name_H-M   'P 1'
#
loop_
_entity.id
_entity.type
_entity.pdbx_description
1 polymer ?
#
loop_
_entity_poly.entity_id
_entity_poly.type
_entity_poly.pdbx_seq_one_letter_code
_entity_poly.pdbx_strand_id
1 'polypeptide(L)' 'MVRLKYGGISVPKAVDTAPQRRVDTALRYISMGTNTAAFKSKRSVAECLATELIGAANRDTKAFSINRKDAKERVAKAAR' A
#
# COMPACT_ATOMS: atom_id res chain seq x y z
N MET A 1 -3.24 -3.06 10.83
CA MET A 1 -2.76 -3.06 12.22
C MET A 1 -2.59 -1.65 12.74
N VAL A 2 -2.92 -1.44 14.01
CA VAL A 2 -2.54 -0.27 14.80
C VAL A 2 -1.68 -0.78 15.95
N ARG A 3 -0.66 -0.01 16.35
CA ARG A 3 0.13 -0.34 17.55
C ARG A 3 -0.53 0.31 18.75
N LEU A 4 -1.02 -0.52 19.67
CA LEU A 4 -1.52 -0.06 20.97
C LEU A 4 -0.33 0.05 21.91
N LYS A 5 -0.18 1.22 22.53
CA LYS A 5 0.85 1.44 23.55
C LYS A 5 0.22 1.24 24.92
N TYR A 6 0.69 0.24 25.66
CA TYR A 6 0.31 0.01 27.06
C TYR A 6 1.58 -0.25 27.86
N GLY A 7 1.77 0.49 28.96
CA GLY A 7 2.87 0.25 29.91
C GLY A 7 4.29 0.29 29.30
N GLY A 8 4.54 1.15 28.31
CA GLY A 8 5.85 1.25 27.64
C GLY A 8 6.09 0.24 26.50
N ILE A 9 5.17 -0.72 26.29
CA ILE A 9 5.27 -1.73 25.25
C ILE A 9 4.27 -1.42 24.12
N SER A 10 4.70 -1.56 22.87
CA SER A 10 3.85 -1.36 21.68
C SER A 10 3.41 -2.70 21.11
N VAL A 11 2.16 -3.09 21.36
CA VAL A 11 1.56 -4.34 20.88
C VAL A 11 0.83 -4.10 19.55
N PRO A 12 1.12 -4.86 18.48
CA PRO A 12 0.36 -4.76 17.25
C PRO A 12 -1.01 -5.42 17.43
N LYS A 13 -2.09 -4.72 17.06
CA LYS A 13 -3.44 -5.30 17.02
C LYS A 13 -4.04 -5.19 15.62
N ALA A 14 -4.69 -6.26 15.17
CA ALA A 14 -5.49 -6.28 13.96
C ALA A 14 -6.75 -5.43 14.15
N VAL A 15 -7.04 -4.56 13.17
CA VAL A 15 -8.23 -3.69 13.15
C VAL A 15 -8.74 -3.68 11.72
N ASP A 16 -10.06 -3.74 11.55
CA ASP A 16 -10.70 -3.66 10.24
C ASP A 16 -10.67 -2.24 9.69
N THR A 17 -10.65 -2.12 8.36
CA THR A 17 -10.55 -0.83 7.68
C THR A 17 -11.91 -0.37 7.17
N ALA A 18 -12.26 0.88 7.48
CA ALA A 18 -13.48 1.49 6.95
C ALA A 18 -13.47 1.52 5.40
N PRO A 19 -14.62 1.37 4.73
CA PRO A 19 -14.71 1.34 3.26
C PRO A 19 -14.06 2.54 2.58
N GLN A 20 -14.32 3.75 3.06
CA GLN A 20 -13.73 4.99 2.53
C GLN A 20 -12.19 4.97 2.63
N ARG A 21 -11.67 4.57 3.79
CA ARG A 21 -10.22 4.48 4.03
C ARG A 21 -9.52 3.50 3.10
N ARG A 22 -10.22 2.47 2.60
CA ARG A 22 -9.66 1.53 1.61
C ARG A 22 -9.38 2.23 0.29
N VAL A 23 -10.32 3.08 -0.17
CA VAL A 23 -10.17 3.87 -1.40
C VAL A 23 -9.04 4.88 -1.26
N ASP A 24 -9.04 5.66 -0.18
CA ASP A 24 -7.99 6.67 0.07
C ASP A 24 -6.59 6.04 0.13
N THR A 25 -6.50 4.87 0.77
CA THR A 25 -5.23 4.15 0.91
C THR A 25 -4.76 3.58 -0.44
N ALA A 26 -5.68 3.07 -1.26
CA ALA A 26 -5.36 2.56 -2.60
C ALA A 26 -4.83 3.67 -3.51
N LEU A 27 -5.53 4.82 -3.57
CA LEU A 27 -5.10 5.98 -4.34
C LEU A 27 -3.72 6.46 -3.88
N ARG A 28 -3.52 6.57 -2.56
CA ARG A 28 -2.22 6.98 -2.02
C ARG A 28 -1.09 6.03 -2.41
N TYR A 29 -1.32 4.72 -2.40
CA TYR A 29 -0.27 3.76 -2.79
C TYR A 29 0.06 3.82 -4.27
N ILE A 30 -0.93 4.03 -5.14
CA ILE A 30 -0.71 4.23 -6.57
C ILE A 30 0.14 5.48 -6.79
N SER A 31 -0.24 6.62 -6.22
CA SER A 31 0.52 7.88 -6.36
C SER A 31 1.95 7.77 -5.82
N MET A 32 2.14 7.08 -4.68
CA MET A 32 3.47 6.84 -4.13
C MET A 32 4.31 5.92 -5.03
N GLY A 33 3.72 4.85 -5.59
CA GLY A 33 4.36 3.94 -6.52
C GLY A 33 4.80 4.66 -7.80
N THR A 34 3.91 5.44 -8.39
CA THR A 34 4.19 6.26 -9.57
C THR A 34 5.30 7.27 -9.30
N ASN A 35 5.24 7.99 -8.18
CA ASN A 35 6.28 8.97 -7.84
C ASN A 35 7.64 8.30 -7.65
N THR A 36 7.69 7.18 -6.93
CA THR A 36 8.95 6.43 -6.70
C THR A 36 9.51 5.88 -8.01
N ALA A 37 8.66 5.41 -8.92
CA ALA A 37 9.07 4.86 -10.22
C ALA A 37 9.51 5.95 -11.22
N ALA A 38 8.95 7.15 -11.12
CA ALA A 38 9.32 8.30 -11.93
C ALA A 38 10.55 9.04 -11.38
N PHE A 39 10.76 9.02 -10.07
CA PHE A 39 11.88 9.72 -9.43
C PHE A 39 13.22 9.16 -9.94
N LYS A 40 14.03 10.04 -10.55
CA LYS A 40 15.32 9.71 -11.19
C LYS A 40 15.22 8.73 -12.37
N SER A 41 14.03 8.49 -12.91
CA SER A 41 13.82 7.71 -14.13
C SER A 41 13.82 8.59 -15.37
N LYS A 42 14.17 8.01 -16.53
CA LYS A 42 13.98 8.64 -17.83
C LYS A 42 12.53 8.53 -18.34
N ARG A 43 11.69 7.71 -17.70
CA ARG A 43 10.29 7.48 -18.08
C ARG A 43 9.41 8.64 -17.66
N SER A 44 8.40 8.94 -18.46
CA SER A 44 7.42 9.97 -18.09
C SER A 44 6.58 9.53 -16.91
N VAL A 45 6.07 10.50 -16.14
CA VAL A 45 5.15 10.23 -15.02
C VAL A 45 3.89 9.51 -15.51
N ALA A 46 3.41 9.85 -16.71
CA ALA A 46 2.23 9.24 -17.32
C ALA A 46 2.43 7.75 -17.63
N GLU A 47 3.58 7.35 -18.18
CA GLU A 47 3.89 5.95 -18.46
C GLU A 47 4.06 5.13 -17.17
N CYS A 48 4.72 5.69 -16.16
CA CYS A 48 4.84 5.07 -14.85
C CYS A 48 3.46 4.88 -14.19
N LEU A 49 2.54 5.84 -14.35
CA LEU A 49 1.19 5.76 -13.83
C LEU A 49 0.36 4.69 -14.56
N ALA A 50 0.43 4.66 -15.89
CA ALA A 50 -0.27 3.66 -16.70
C ALA A 50 0.19 2.24 -16.36
N THR A 51 1.51 2.02 -16.25
CA THR A 51 2.08 0.73 -15.89
C THR A 51 1.61 0.28 -14.51
N GLU A 52 1.60 1.19 -13.54
CA GLU A 52 1.17 0.90 -12.17
C GLU A 52 -0.33 0.61 -12.08
N LEU A 53 -1.17 1.32 -12.85
CA LEU A 53 -2.62 1.06 -12.92
C LEU A 53 -2.94 -0.30 -13.55
N ILE A 54 -2.27 -0.64 -14.66
CA ILE A 54 -2.45 -1.94 -15.33
C ILE A 54 -2.01 -3.08 -14.40
N GLY A 55 -0.86 -2.93 -13.73
CA GLY A 55 -0.39 -3.89 -12.74
C GLY A 55 -1.36 -4.05 -11.57
N ALA A 56 -1.89 -2.94 -11.04
CA ALA A 56 -2.88 -2.96 -9.96
C ALA A 56 -4.20 -3.65 -10.38
N ALA A 57 -4.69 -3.38 -11.59
CA ALA A 57 -5.90 -4.02 -12.13
C ALA A 57 -5.74 -5.53 -12.28
N ASN A 58 -4.56 -5.99 -12.71
CA ASN A 58 -4.23 -7.41 -12.86
C ASN A 58 -3.83 -8.11 -11.55
N ARG A 59 -3.84 -7.39 -10.41
CA ARG A 59 -3.29 -7.87 -9.12
C ARG A 59 -1.85 -8.40 -9.24
N ASP A 60 -1.03 -7.76 -10.08
CA ASP A 60 0.38 -8.11 -10.18
C ASP A 60 1.12 -7.69 -8.89
N THR A 61 1.83 -8.63 -8.27
CA THR A 61 2.64 -8.37 -7.07
C THR A 61 3.84 -7.48 -7.35
N LYS A 62 4.22 -7.30 -8.63
CA LYS A 62 5.22 -6.32 -9.05
C LYS A 62 4.74 -4.88 -8.88
N ALA A 63 3.43 -4.64 -8.91
CA ALA A 63 2.87 -3.32 -8.64
C ALA A 63 3.12 -2.94 -7.18
N PHE A 64 3.66 -1.74 -6.96
CA PHE A 64 3.96 -1.22 -5.64
C PHE A 64 2.70 -1.17 -4.76
N SER A 65 1.57 -0.78 -5.35
CA SER A 65 0.28 -0.67 -4.68
C SER A 65 -0.24 -2.00 -4.12
N ILE A 66 -0.15 -3.08 -4.89
CA ILE A 66 -0.56 -4.44 -4.47
C ILE A 66 0.39 -4.99 -3.42
N ASN A 67 1.70 -4.89 -3.63
CA ASN A 67 2.69 -5.35 -2.68
C ASN A 67 2.51 -4.67 -1.30
N ARG A 68 2.26 -3.35 -1.28
CA ARG A 68 2.01 -2.61 -0.03
C ARG A 68 0.72 -3.02 0.67
N LYS A 69 -0.35 -3.24 -0.10
CA LYS A 69 -1.61 -3.77 0.43
C LYS A 69 -1.38 -5.12 1.11
N ASP A 70 -0.77 -6.06 0.39
CA ASP A 70 -0.62 -7.44 0.85
C ASP A 70 0.36 -7.55 2.02
N ALA A 71 1.44 -6.76 2.01
CA ALA A 71 2.33 -6.64 3.16
C ALA A 71 1.59 -6.19 4.42
N LYS A 72 0.66 -5.23 4.28
CA LYS A 72 -0.11 -4.72 5.43
C LYS A 72 -1.15 -5.72 5.93
N GLU A 73 -1.81 -6.43 5.03
CA GLU A 73 -2.76 -7.50 5.35
C GLU A 73 -2.05 -8.69 6.03
N ARG A 74 -0.87 -9.08 5.55
CA ARG A 74 -0.05 -10.14 6.15
C ARG A 74 0.32 -9.83 7.60
N VAL A 75 0.79 -8.61 7.87
CA VAL A 75 1.12 -8.20 9.24
C VAL A 75 -0.13 -8.08 10.11
N ALA A 76 -1.26 -7.62 9.56
CA ALA A 76 -2.52 -7.59 10.30
C ALA A 76 -3.01 -9.00 10.66
N LYS A 77 -2.86 -9.99 9.76
CA LYS A 77 -3.21 -11.39 10.03
C LYS A 77 -2.34 -12.01 11.13
N ALA A 78 -1.05 -11.67 11.17
CA ALA A 78 -0.14 -12.11 12.21
C ALA A 78 -0.41 -11.47 13.59
N ALA A 79 -1.10 -10.32 13.62
CA ALA A 79 -1.40 -9.55 14.83
C ALA A 79 -2.85 -9.71 15.32
N ARG A 80 -3.55 -10.76 14.88
CA ARG A 80 -4.90 -11.07 15.35
C ARG A 80 -4.87 -11.63 16.77
#